data_AF-A0A0P9LL81-F1
#
_entry.id   AF-A0A0P9LL81-F1
#
_cell.length_a   1.000
_cell.length_b   1.000
_cell.length_c   1.000
_cell.angle_alpha   90.00
_cell.angle_beta   90.00
_cell.angle_gamma   90.00
#
_symmetry.space_group_name_H-M   'P 1'
#
loop_
_entity.id
_entity.type
_entity.pdbx_description
1 polymer ?
#
loop_
_entity_poly.entity_id
_entity_poly.type
_entity_poly.pdbx_seq_one_letter_code
_entity_poly.pdbx_strand_id
1 'polypeptide(L)'
;MNEVAAIKETLCAAFCEDVAVSVRGNLLTVSLPMVARDGDSFTTYLSRVSGGWRISDAANTMMRLSYENDLAKLLTGPRARLFETILSENGLQEDDGEIFLEVPADRLVRGIFQLGQGLSRVEDISLWSRTRVESTFYHDLREVLYATLPADRIEESYAPEIPSGEDYSIDYRIKTDARRPLFIFGVNGKDKARLTTITLLHLKHQGLKFDSMVVCSDFNELPKQDASRLMTAANDIVPNVADIQTIRDKILDRVS
;
A
#
# COMPACT_ATOMS: atom_id res chain seq x y z
N MET A 1 -42.83 21.49 23.22
CA MET A 1 -42.40 20.26 22.53
C MET A 1 -41.18 19.71 23.24
N ASN A 2 -41.09 18.40 23.44
CA ASN A 2 -39.88 17.75 23.95
C ASN A 2 -38.75 17.97 22.95
N GLU A 3 -37.60 18.48 23.39
CA GLU A 3 -36.41 18.74 22.58
C GLU A 3 -36.01 17.53 21.71
N VAL A 4 -36.17 16.31 22.25
CA VAL A 4 -35.93 15.05 21.52
C VAL A 4 -36.88 14.89 20.32
N ALA A 5 -38.14 15.28 20.45
CA ALA A 5 -39.12 15.17 19.37
C ALA A 5 -38.83 16.18 18.26
N ALA A 6 -38.44 17.41 18.62
CA ALA A 6 -38.04 18.43 17.66
C ALA A 6 -36.80 17.99 16.87
N ILE A 7 -35.77 17.46 17.54
CA ILE A 7 -34.57 16.95 16.87
C ILE A 7 -34.90 15.81 15.90
N LYS A 8 -35.76 14.86 16.30
CA LYS A 8 -36.17 13.76 15.41
C LYS A 8 -36.86 14.27 14.15
N GLU A 9 -37.78 15.23 14.30
CA GLU A 9 -38.50 15.83 13.18
C GLU A 9 -37.54 16.56 12.23
N THR A 10 -36.61 17.35 12.76
CA THR A 10 -35.57 18.03 11.98
C THR A 10 -34.69 17.03 11.22
N LEU A 11 -34.23 15.96 11.87
CA LEU A 11 -33.41 14.94 11.22
C LEU A 11 -34.17 14.23 10.10
N CYS A 12 -35.42 13.84 10.32
CA CYS A 12 -36.24 13.21 9.28
C CYS A 12 -36.44 14.14 8.07
N ALA A 13 -36.72 15.42 8.30
CA ALA A 13 -36.87 16.40 7.23
C ALA A 13 -35.57 16.56 6.40
N ALA A 14 -34.43 16.73 7.07
CA ALA A 14 -33.13 16.86 6.41
C ALA A 14 -32.77 15.60 5.60
N PHE A 15 -32.97 14.40 6.16
CA PHE A 15 -32.71 13.16 5.44
C PHE A 15 -33.61 13.01 4.20
N CYS A 16 -34.87 13.45 4.24
CA CYS A 16 -35.75 13.41 3.08
C CYS A 16 -35.38 14.45 2.01
N GLU A 17 -34.71 15.53 2.39
CA GLU A 17 -34.20 16.55 1.47
C GLU A 17 -32.92 16.08 0.78
N ASP A 18 -31.97 15.53 1.54
CA ASP A 18 -30.64 15.21 1.02
C ASP A 18 -30.51 13.78 0.45
N VAL A 19 -31.40 12.84 0.81
CA VAL A 19 -31.44 11.49 0.21
C VAL A 19 -32.39 11.49 -0.99
N ALA A 20 -31.83 11.62 -2.19
CA ALA A 20 -32.60 11.61 -3.42
C ALA A 20 -32.76 10.18 -3.98
N VAL A 21 -34.00 9.75 -4.18
CA VAL A 21 -34.33 8.49 -4.87
C VAL A 21 -34.72 8.81 -6.31
N SER A 22 -34.10 8.14 -7.28
CA SER A 22 -34.44 8.30 -8.70
C SER A 22 -34.53 6.97 -9.42
N VAL A 23 -35.18 6.97 -10.58
CA VAL A 23 -35.23 5.80 -11.47
C VAL A 23 -34.38 6.11 -12.70
N ARG A 24 -33.36 5.28 -12.95
CA ARG A 24 -32.52 5.36 -14.15
C ARG A 24 -32.71 4.08 -14.96
N GLY A 25 -33.56 4.14 -16.00
CA GLY A 25 -33.96 2.97 -16.76
C GLY A 25 -34.74 1.98 -15.89
N ASN A 26 -34.22 0.77 -15.72
CA ASN A 26 -34.82 -0.27 -14.87
C ASN A 26 -34.21 -0.32 -13.46
N LEU A 27 -33.30 0.60 -13.12
CA LEU A 27 -32.59 0.61 -11.85
C LEU A 27 -33.12 1.72 -10.96
N LEU A 28 -33.29 1.40 -9.68
CA LEU A 28 -33.60 2.39 -8.65
C LEU A 28 -32.29 2.85 -8.04
N THR A 29 -32.06 4.15 -8.00
CA THR A 29 -30.84 4.72 -7.44
C THR A 29 -31.14 5.58 -6.23
N VAL A 30 -30.22 5.57 -5.27
CA VAL A 30 -30.28 6.39 -4.08
C VAL A 30 -28.98 7.19 -3.98
N SER A 31 -29.09 8.51 -4.08
CA SER A 31 -28.00 9.44 -3.80
C SER A 31 -27.90 9.65 -2.29
N LEU A 32 -26.69 9.49 -1.76
CA LEU A 32 -26.41 9.70 -0.35
C LEU A 32 -25.91 11.14 -0.10
N PRO A 33 -26.18 11.71 1.09
CA PRO A 33 -25.61 12.98 1.55
C PRO A 33 -24.14 12.82 1.98
N MET A 34 -23.37 12.11 1.16
CA MET A 34 -21.96 11.80 1.38
C MET A 34 -21.25 12.00 0.05
N VAL A 35 -20.11 12.68 0.09
CA VAL A 35 -19.34 13.02 -1.12
C VAL A 35 -18.08 12.17 -1.20
N ALA A 36 -17.74 11.77 -2.41
CA ALA A 36 -16.44 11.23 -2.76
C ALA A 36 -15.39 12.34 -2.79
N ARG A 37 -14.12 11.99 -3.02
CA ARG A 37 -12.98 12.93 -2.97
C ARG A 37 -13.04 14.02 -4.03
N ASP A 38 -13.70 13.76 -5.14
CA ASP A 38 -13.95 14.71 -6.23
C ASP A 38 -15.11 15.68 -5.95
N GLY A 39 -15.84 15.49 -4.85
CA GLY A 39 -17.00 16.29 -4.48
C GLY A 39 -18.33 15.73 -4.98
N ASP A 40 -18.33 14.66 -5.78
CA ASP A 40 -19.55 14.04 -6.27
C ASP A 40 -20.21 13.20 -5.17
N SER A 41 -21.54 13.17 -5.14
CA SER A 41 -22.28 12.36 -4.17
C SER A 41 -22.18 10.87 -4.47
N PHE A 42 -22.06 10.04 -3.44
CA PHE A 42 -22.15 8.59 -3.61
C PHE A 42 -23.54 8.21 -4.10
N THR A 43 -23.60 7.57 -5.27
CA THR A 43 -24.83 7.02 -5.85
C THR A 43 -24.81 5.50 -5.67
N THR A 44 -25.86 4.98 -5.04
CA THR A 44 -26.06 3.54 -4.89
C THR A 44 -27.15 3.05 -5.84
N TYR A 45 -26.99 1.84 -6.35
CA TYR A 45 -27.86 1.19 -7.31
C TYR A 45 -28.51 -0.03 -6.63
N LEU A 46 -29.84 -0.09 -6.69
CA LEU A 46 -30.63 -1.09 -6.01
C LEU A 46 -31.23 -2.08 -7.02
N SER A 47 -30.99 -3.37 -6.79
CA SER A 47 -31.63 -4.46 -7.52
C SER A 47 -32.18 -5.50 -6.56
N ARG A 48 -33.28 -6.16 -6.95
CA ARG A 48 -33.90 -7.20 -6.14
C ARG A 48 -33.13 -8.51 -6.29
N VAL A 49 -32.89 -9.18 -5.17
CA VAL A 49 -32.35 -10.55 -5.12
C VAL A 49 -33.28 -11.45 -4.31
N SER A 50 -33.01 -12.76 -4.31
CA SER A 50 -33.82 -13.72 -3.54
C SER A 50 -33.78 -13.37 -2.05
N GLY A 51 -34.90 -12.92 -1.49
CA GLY A 51 -35.03 -12.58 -0.07
C GLY A 51 -34.58 -11.16 0.33
N GLY A 52 -34.18 -10.31 -0.62
CA GLY A 52 -33.69 -8.98 -0.25
C GLY A 52 -33.27 -8.07 -1.41
N TRP A 53 -32.22 -7.30 -1.15
CA TRP A 53 -31.68 -6.28 -2.04
C TRP A 53 -30.17 -6.48 -2.23
N ARG A 54 -29.72 -6.32 -3.47
CA ARG A 54 -28.33 -6.00 -3.78
C ARG A 54 -28.20 -4.49 -3.88
N ILE A 55 -27.19 -3.97 -3.22
CA ILE A 55 -26.87 -2.54 -3.14
C ILE A 55 -25.46 -2.41 -3.70
N SER A 56 -25.32 -1.67 -4.79
CA SER A 56 -24.09 -1.62 -5.59
C SER A 56 -23.67 -0.18 -5.86
N ASP A 57 -22.38 0.05 -6.06
CA ASP A 57 -21.84 1.33 -6.54
C ASP A 57 -21.77 1.41 -8.08
N ALA A 58 -22.12 0.33 -8.78
CA ALA A 58 -22.00 0.14 -10.22
C ALA A 58 -20.61 0.49 -10.77
N ALA A 59 -19.56 0.07 -10.05
CA ALA A 59 -18.16 0.26 -10.38
C ALA A 59 -17.69 1.73 -10.45
N ASN A 60 -18.51 2.68 -9.99
CA ASN A 60 -18.15 4.10 -10.04
C ASN A 60 -16.95 4.42 -9.15
N THR A 61 -16.80 3.75 -8.01
CA THR A 61 -15.68 3.99 -7.09
C THR A 61 -14.35 3.55 -7.70
N MET A 62 -14.32 2.35 -8.29
CA MET A 62 -13.12 1.87 -8.99
C MET A 62 -12.79 2.74 -10.21
N MET A 63 -13.81 3.20 -10.95
CA MET A 63 -13.63 4.14 -12.05
C MET A 63 -13.00 5.45 -11.59
N ARG A 64 -13.51 6.08 -10.52
CA ARG A 64 -12.93 7.32 -9.98
C ARG A 64 -11.50 7.14 -9.50
N LEU A 65 -11.22 6.05 -8.78
CA LEU A 65 -9.86 5.72 -8.33
C LEU A 65 -8.86 5.62 -9.50
N SER A 66 -9.31 5.16 -10.67
CA SER A 66 -8.49 5.03 -11.86
C SER A 66 -7.98 6.35 -12.45
N TYR A 67 -8.62 7.48 -12.11
CA TYR A 67 -8.20 8.80 -12.61
C TYR A 67 -6.86 9.24 -12.03
N GLU A 68 -6.61 8.91 -10.77
CA GLU A 68 -5.38 9.28 -10.05
C GLU A 68 -4.41 8.10 -9.86
N ASN A 69 -4.87 6.85 -10.10
CA ASN A 69 -4.11 5.65 -9.78
C ASN A 69 -4.10 4.63 -10.93
N ASP A 70 -2.97 3.95 -11.07
CA ASP A 70 -2.90 2.69 -11.81
C ASP A 70 -3.59 1.59 -10.98
N LEU A 71 -4.82 1.23 -11.34
CA LEU A 71 -5.62 0.24 -10.60
C LEU A 71 -4.90 -1.11 -10.48
N ALA A 72 -4.15 -1.52 -11.50
CA ALA A 72 -3.38 -2.77 -11.46
C ALA A 72 -2.26 -2.73 -10.41
N LYS A 73 -1.81 -1.54 -10.00
CA LYS A 73 -0.85 -1.35 -8.89
C LYS A 73 -1.52 -1.02 -7.56
N LEU A 74 -2.72 -0.48 -7.59
CA LEU A 74 -3.50 -0.20 -6.37
C LEU A 74 -3.96 -1.52 -5.74
N LEU A 75 -4.35 -2.48 -6.58
CA LEU A 75 -4.80 -3.81 -6.18
C LEU A 75 -3.66 -4.84 -6.04
N THR A 76 -2.42 -4.40 -5.80
CA THR A 76 -1.30 -5.30 -5.48
C THR A 76 -0.62 -4.95 -4.15
N GLY A 77 0.05 -5.94 -3.55
CA GLY A 77 0.87 -5.77 -2.36
C GLY A 77 0.09 -5.30 -1.12
N PRO A 78 0.68 -4.41 -0.29
CA PRO A 78 0.04 -3.92 0.94
C PRO A 78 -1.29 -3.18 0.71
N ARG A 79 -1.45 -2.49 -0.44
CA ARG A 79 -2.69 -1.78 -0.77
C ARG A 79 -3.83 -2.73 -1.12
N ALA A 80 -3.53 -3.84 -1.80
CA ALA A 80 -4.50 -4.92 -2.00
C ALA A 80 -5.03 -5.47 -0.67
N ARG A 81 -4.13 -5.76 0.28
CA ARG A 81 -4.52 -6.25 1.61
C ARG A 81 -5.38 -5.24 2.37
N LEU A 82 -5.08 -3.95 2.26
CA LEU A 82 -5.91 -2.90 2.85
C LEU A 82 -7.30 -2.84 2.19
N PHE A 83 -7.36 -2.92 0.87
CA PHE A 83 -8.61 -2.97 0.11
C PHE A 83 -9.48 -4.16 0.56
N GLU A 84 -8.92 -5.36 0.58
CA GLU A 84 -9.60 -6.58 1.07
C GLU A 84 -10.06 -6.45 2.53
N THR A 85 -9.24 -5.83 3.38
CA THR A 85 -9.59 -5.57 4.79
C THR A 85 -10.80 -4.62 4.88
N ILE A 86 -10.81 -3.54 4.10
CA ILE A 86 -11.93 -2.60 4.06
C ILE A 86 -13.20 -3.30 3.58
N LEU A 87 -13.12 -4.12 2.53
CA LEU A 87 -14.29 -4.86 2.06
C LEU A 87 -14.81 -5.80 3.16
N SER A 88 -13.94 -6.60 3.77
CA SER A 88 -14.30 -7.57 4.81
C SER A 88 -14.95 -6.91 6.03
N GLU A 89 -14.33 -5.85 6.57
CA GLU A 89 -14.83 -5.13 7.74
C GLU A 89 -16.19 -4.47 7.51
N ASN A 90 -16.47 -4.04 6.28
CA ASN A 90 -17.74 -3.43 5.90
C ASN A 90 -18.70 -4.45 5.28
N GLY A 91 -18.39 -5.75 5.26
CA GLY A 91 -19.24 -6.79 4.68
C GLY A 91 -19.55 -6.60 3.19
N LEU A 92 -18.61 -5.99 2.47
CA LEU A 92 -18.70 -5.72 1.03
C LEU A 92 -18.06 -6.85 0.24
N GLN A 93 -18.52 -6.99 -0.99
CA GLN A 93 -17.98 -7.86 -2.01
C GLN A 93 -17.57 -7.00 -3.20
N GLU A 94 -16.61 -7.51 -3.97
CA GLU A 94 -16.17 -6.89 -5.21
C GLU A 94 -16.19 -7.94 -6.32
N ASP A 95 -16.71 -7.56 -7.48
CA ASP A 95 -16.76 -8.38 -8.69
C ASP A 95 -16.63 -7.49 -9.93
N ASP A 96 -15.58 -7.68 -10.72
CA ASP A 96 -15.28 -6.92 -11.94
C ASP A 96 -15.37 -5.38 -11.78
N GLY A 97 -14.83 -4.88 -10.67
CA GLY A 97 -14.83 -3.47 -10.29
C GLY A 97 -16.11 -2.99 -9.59
N GLU A 98 -17.18 -3.79 -9.59
CA GLU A 98 -18.42 -3.48 -8.87
C GLU A 98 -18.25 -3.79 -7.38
N ILE A 99 -18.45 -2.80 -6.52
CA ILE A 99 -18.47 -2.99 -5.07
C ILE A 99 -19.92 -3.03 -4.60
N PHE A 100 -20.31 -4.11 -3.93
CA PHE A 100 -21.69 -4.33 -3.54
C PHE A 100 -21.83 -5.08 -2.21
N LEU A 101 -23.05 -5.09 -1.68
CA LEU A 101 -23.47 -6.00 -0.63
C LEU A 101 -24.91 -6.46 -0.85
N GLU A 102 -25.25 -7.62 -0.32
CA GLU A 102 -26.61 -8.14 -0.32
C GLU A 102 -27.17 -8.15 1.10
N VAL A 103 -28.38 -7.60 1.25
CA VAL A 103 -29.04 -7.49 2.56
C VAL A 103 -30.49 -7.96 2.48
N PRO A 104 -31.04 -8.51 3.58
CA PRO A 104 -32.47 -8.81 3.68
C PRO A 104 -33.35 -7.56 3.47
N ALA A 105 -34.62 -7.78 3.11
CA ALA A 105 -35.55 -6.70 2.78
C ALA A 105 -35.73 -5.63 3.88
N ASP A 106 -35.63 -6.02 5.15
CA ASP A 106 -35.76 -5.14 6.33
C ASP A 106 -34.48 -4.35 6.66
N ARG A 107 -33.38 -4.59 5.93
CA ARG A 107 -32.06 -3.97 6.17
C ARG A 107 -31.59 -3.04 5.05
N LEU A 108 -32.46 -2.72 4.07
CA LEU A 108 -32.10 -1.89 2.92
C LEU A 108 -31.36 -0.59 3.33
N VAL A 109 -31.99 0.23 4.17
CA VAL A 109 -31.43 1.53 4.57
C VAL A 109 -30.07 1.36 5.24
N ARG A 110 -29.95 0.39 6.16
CA ARG A 110 -28.68 0.07 6.83
C ARG A 110 -27.61 -0.34 5.81
N GLY A 111 -27.98 -1.16 4.83
CA GLY A 111 -27.08 -1.60 3.79
C GLY A 111 -26.58 -0.45 2.90
N ILE A 112 -27.44 0.53 2.60
CA ILE A 112 -27.04 1.72 1.81
C ILE A 112 -25.95 2.51 2.55
N PHE A 113 -26.13 2.78 3.84
CA PHE A 113 -25.11 3.48 4.64
C PHE A 113 -23.83 2.65 4.82
N GLN A 114 -23.97 1.33 4.98
CA GLN A 114 -22.84 0.41 5.09
C GLN A 114 -22.01 0.41 3.80
N LEU A 115 -22.65 0.42 2.63
CA LEU A 115 -21.96 0.62 1.35
C LEU A 115 -21.23 1.96 1.33
N GLY A 116 -21.94 3.08 1.57
CA GLY A 116 -21.35 4.41 1.54
C GLY A 116 -20.13 4.57 2.47
N GLN A 117 -20.19 4.00 3.67
CA GLN A 117 -19.06 3.98 4.61
C GLN A 117 -17.85 3.22 4.04
N GLY A 118 -18.07 2.03 3.47
CA GLY A 118 -17.00 1.26 2.87
C GLY A 118 -16.41 1.92 1.63
N LEU A 119 -17.25 2.49 0.75
CA LEU A 119 -16.78 3.23 -0.43
C LEU A 119 -15.92 4.44 -0.04
N SER A 120 -16.33 5.20 0.98
CA SER A 120 -15.52 6.32 1.48
C SER A 120 -14.13 5.87 1.94
N ARG A 121 -14.01 4.70 2.58
CA ARG A 121 -12.71 4.15 2.99
C ARG A 121 -11.89 3.63 1.82
N VAL A 122 -12.54 3.09 0.79
CA VAL A 122 -11.89 2.64 -0.46
C VAL A 122 -11.30 3.84 -1.21
N GLU A 123 -12.04 4.95 -1.31
CA GLU A 123 -11.55 6.20 -1.90
C GLU A 123 -10.26 6.69 -1.22
N ASP A 124 -10.17 6.57 0.11
CA ASP A 124 -8.99 6.98 0.88
C ASP A 124 -7.74 6.12 0.63
N ILE A 125 -7.85 4.95 -0.02
CA ILE A 125 -6.68 4.15 -0.42
C ILE A 125 -5.81 4.93 -1.42
N SER A 126 -6.40 5.82 -2.22
CA SER A 126 -5.64 6.72 -3.10
C SER A 126 -4.70 7.67 -2.33
N LEU A 127 -5.04 8.00 -1.07
CA LEU A 127 -4.24 8.84 -0.19
C LEU A 127 -3.14 8.06 0.54
N TRP A 128 -3.12 6.72 0.44
CA TRP A 128 -1.96 5.94 0.86
C TRP A 128 -0.79 6.21 -0.09
N SER A 129 -0.15 7.35 0.14
CA SER A 129 0.98 7.82 -0.63
C SER A 129 2.15 6.87 -0.50
N ARG A 130 2.99 6.86 -1.54
CA ARG A 130 4.27 6.17 -1.61
C ARG A 130 5.11 6.33 -0.33
N THR A 131 4.98 7.46 0.37
CA THR A 131 5.69 7.81 1.61
C THR A 131 5.42 6.86 2.78
N ARG A 132 4.22 6.25 2.89
CA ARG A 132 3.91 5.28 3.97
C ARG A 132 4.42 3.86 3.65
N VAL A 133 4.59 3.55 2.36
CA VAL A 133 5.23 2.31 1.88
C VAL A 133 6.74 2.37 2.11
N GLU A 134 7.37 3.54 1.97
CA GLU A 134 8.80 3.70 2.25
C GLU A 134 9.13 3.51 3.74
N SER A 135 8.34 4.06 4.66
CA SER A 135 8.60 3.92 6.10
C SER A 135 8.36 2.49 6.60
N THR A 136 7.35 1.79 6.08
CA THR A 136 7.12 0.37 6.37
C THR A 136 8.21 -0.51 5.79
N PHE A 137 8.67 -0.24 4.56
CA PHE A 137 9.78 -1.00 3.96
C PHE A 137 11.06 -0.98 4.82
N TYR A 138 11.52 0.19 5.26
CA TYR A 138 12.74 0.27 6.08
C TYR A 138 12.52 -0.32 7.48
N HIS A 139 11.30 -0.22 8.02
CA HIS A 139 10.93 -0.87 9.27
C HIS A 139 10.98 -2.40 9.14
N ASP A 140 10.35 -2.97 8.12
CA ASP A 140 10.32 -4.42 7.86
C ASP A 140 11.73 -4.97 7.64
N LEU A 141 12.55 -4.28 6.84
CA LEU A 141 13.95 -4.65 6.64
C LEU A 141 14.71 -4.64 7.97
N ARG A 142 14.53 -3.60 8.79
CA ARG A 142 15.18 -3.50 10.10
C ARG A 142 14.77 -4.66 11.01
N GLU A 143 13.48 -4.97 11.10
CA GLU A 143 12.99 -6.10 11.89
C GLU A 143 13.60 -7.43 11.45
N VAL A 144 13.68 -7.67 10.14
CA VAL A 144 14.32 -8.88 9.60
C VAL A 144 15.79 -8.96 10.01
N LEU A 145 16.54 -7.86 9.92
CA LEU A 145 17.97 -7.84 10.28
C LEU A 145 18.18 -8.14 11.77
N TYR A 146 17.47 -7.46 12.67
CA TYR A 146 17.61 -7.65 14.11
C TYR A 146 17.02 -8.98 14.61
N ALA A 147 16.09 -9.59 13.86
CA ALA A 147 15.65 -10.96 14.13
C ALA A 147 16.66 -12.02 13.68
N THR A 148 17.59 -11.67 12.79
CA THR A 148 18.56 -12.60 12.19
C THR A 148 19.91 -12.55 12.88
N LEU A 149 20.35 -11.36 13.28
CA LEU A 149 21.67 -11.12 13.85
C LEU A 149 21.58 -10.36 15.18
N PRO A 150 22.55 -10.57 16.09
CA PRO A 150 22.64 -9.77 17.29
C PRO A 150 23.00 -8.31 16.95
N ALA A 151 22.49 -7.38 17.75
CA ALA A 151 22.56 -5.94 17.50
C ALA A 151 24.00 -5.40 17.37
N ASP A 152 24.98 -6.02 18.02
CA ASP A 152 26.39 -5.61 18.01
C ASP A 152 27.09 -5.87 16.66
N ARG A 153 26.53 -6.77 15.83
CA ARG A 153 26.98 -7.04 14.46
C ARG A 153 26.39 -6.08 13.43
N ILE A 154 25.35 -5.31 13.77
CA ILE A 154 24.65 -4.42 12.85
C ILE A 154 25.05 -2.97 13.15
N GLU A 155 25.40 -2.22 12.11
CA GLU A 155 25.62 -0.78 12.19
C GLU A 155 24.79 -0.06 11.13
N GLU A 156 23.84 0.74 11.57
CA GLU A 156 22.91 1.48 10.70
C GLU A 156 23.56 2.77 10.19
N SER A 157 23.22 3.19 8.96
CA SER A 157 23.70 4.45 8.35
C SER A 157 25.22 4.60 8.38
N TYR A 158 25.93 3.52 8.06
CA TYR A 158 27.38 3.47 8.09
C TYR A 158 28.00 4.36 7.00
N ALA A 159 28.90 5.25 7.40
CA ALA A 159 29.73 6.03 6.49
C ALA A 159 31.06 5.28 6.23
N PRO A 160 31.37 4.90 4.98
CA PRO A 160 32.63 4.24 4.66
C PRO A 160 33.84 5.14 4.88
N GLU A 161 34.96 4.56 5.34
CA GLU A 161 36.23 5.25 5.59
C GLU A 161 36.98 5.58 4.27
N ILE A 162 36.38 6.45 3.46
CA ILE A 162 36.93 6.97 2.21
C ILE A 162 36.80 8.50 2.18
N PRO A 163 37.57 9.20 1.32
CA PRO A 163 37.34 10.62 1.09
C PRO A 163 35.87 10.89 0.72
N SER A 164 35.24 11.84 1.42
CA SER A 164 33.80 12.13 1.26
C SER A 164 32.87 10.94 1.53
N GLY A 165 33.25 10.01 2.42
CA GLY A 165 32.45 8.83 2.73
C GLY A 165 31.03 9.11 3.21
N GLU A 166 30.79 10.27 3.83
CA GLU A 166 29.45 10.71 4.26
C GLU A 166 28.45 10.82 3.09
N ASP A 167 28.92 11.16 1.89
CA ASP A 167 28.09 11.25 0.67
C ASP A 167 27.69 9.86 0.13
N TYR A 168 28.33 8.80 0.65
CA TYR A 168 28.18 7.42 0.20
C TYR A 168 27.71 6.51 1.35
N SER A 169 26.80 7.02 2.18
CA SER A 169 26.22 6.26 3.29
C SER A 169 25.61 4.93 2.85
N ILE A 170 25.82 3.91 3.70
CA ILE A 170 25.36 2.54 3.54
C ILE A 170 24.27 2.30 4.58
N ASP A 171 23.13 1.74 4.18
CA ASP A 171 21.98 1.60 5.08
C ASP A 171 22.33 0.71 6.28
N TYR A 172 22.99 -0.43 6.05
CA TYR A 172 23.54 -1.27 7.12
C TYR A 172 24.90 -1.86 6.78
N ARG A 173 25.84 -1.77 7.72
CA ARG A 173 27.08 -2.56 7.73
C ARG A 173 26.91 -3.74 8.69
N ILE A 174 27.05 -4.94 8.16
CA ILE A 174 27.08 -6.17 8.93
C ILE A 174 28.54 -6.60 9.12
N LYS A 175 28.95 -6.72 10.39
CA LYS A 175 30.24 -7.28 10.77
C LYS A 175 30.21 -8.79 10.56
N THR A 176 31.08 -9.28 9.70
CA THR A 176 31.26 -10.70 9.42
C THR A 176 32.53 -11.20 10.10
N ASP A 177 32.62 -12.51 10.33
CA ASP A 177 33.84 -13.13 10.87
C ASP A 177 34.95 -13.22 9.78
N ALA A 178 34.57 -13.03 8.50
CA ALA A 178 35.47 -12.92 7.36
C ALA A 178 36.13 -11.52 7.26
N ARG A 179 37.22 -11.41 6.49
CA ARG A 179 37.91 -10.13 6.21
C ARG A 179 37.11 -9.13 5.33
N ARG A 180 35.83 -9.36 5.07
CA ARG A 180 34.99 -8.54 4.18
C ARG A 180 33.63 -8.31 4.82
N PRO A 181 33.29 -7.08 5.24
CA PRO A 181 31.97 -6.79 5.78
C PRO A 181 30.90 -6.95 4.68
N LEU A 182 29.67 -7.22 5.12
CA LEU A 182 28.50 -7.23 4.25
C LEU A 182 27.80 -5.87 4.34
N PHE A 183 27.68 -5.18 3.21
CA PHE A 183 26.92 -3.95 3.08
C PHE A 183 25.53 -4.25 2.53
N ILE A 184 24.50 -3.83 3.27
CA ILE A 184 23.10 -4.01 2.89
C ILE A 184 22.53 -2.65 2.49
N PHE A 185 21.87 -2.62 1.34
CA PHE A 185 21.18 -1.45 0.81
C PHE A 185 19.69 -1.74 0.64
N GLY A 186 18.84 -0.95 1.28
CA GLY A 186 17.41 -0.98 1.08
C GLY A 186 17.03 -0.10 -0.12
N VAL A 187 16.37 -0.68 -1.12
CA VAL A 187 15.97 0.01 -2.36
C VAL A 187 14.45 0.04 -2.48
N ASN A 188 13.87 1.17 -2.14
CA ASN A 188 12.42 1.42 -2.17
C ASN A 188 11.92 2.06 -3.49
N GLY A 189 12.82 2.33 -4.45
CA GLY A 189 12.46 2.96 -5.72
C GLY A 189 13.66 3.34 -6.58
N LYS A 190 13.37 3.98 -7.73
CA LYS A 190 14.37 4.28 -8.77
C LYS A 190 15.52 5.15 -8.27
N ASP A 191 15.23 6.15 -7.44
CA ASP A 191 16.23 7.16 -7.06
C ASP A 191 17.24 6.54 -6.09
N LYS A 192 16.75 5.76 -5.12
CA LYS A 192 17.61 4.94 -4.24
C LYS A 192 18.37 3.88 -5.02
N ALA A 193 17.78 3.21 -6.02
CA ALA A 193 18.49 2.26 -6.88
C ALA A 193 19.70 2.89 -7.60
N ARG A 194 19.54 4.11 -8.12
CA ARG A 194 20.62 4.88 -8.76
C ARG A 194 21.71 5.26 -7.77
N LEU A 195 21.32 5.80 -6.61
CA LEU A 195 22.26 6.16 -5.55
C LEU A 195 23.04 4.95 -5.07
N THR A 196 22.38 3.83 -4.77
CA THR A 196 23.03 2.57 -4.40
C THR A 196 24.02 2.11 -5.46
N THR A 197 23.64 2.18 -6.74
CA THR A 197 24.56 1.82 -7.83
C THR A 197 25.79 2.72 -7.87
N ILE A 198 25.61 4.04 -7.73
CA ILE A 198 26.71 5.02 -7.67
C ILE A 198 27.63 4.71 -6.48
N THR A 199 27.06 4.49 -5.29
CA THR A 199 27.80 4.14 -4.06
C THR A 199 28.60 2.85 -4.25
N LEU A 200 27.99 1.78 -4.76
CA LEU A 200 28.67 0.51 -4.99
C LEU A 200 29.85 0.65 -5.96
N LEU A 201 29.66 1.38 -7.06
CA LEU A 201 30.71 1.61 -8.06
C LEU A 201 31.83 2.49 -7.49
N HIS A 202 31.49 3.51 -6.71
CA HIS A 202 32.47 4.39 -6.07
C HIS A 202 33.33 3.62 -5.06
N LEU A 203 32.70 2.84 -4.18
CA LEU A 203 33.43 2.02 -3.18
C LEU A 203 34.35 1.00 -3.85
N LYS A 204 33.91 0.37 -4.94
CA LYS A 204 34.75 -0.51 -5.75
C LYS A 204 35.93 0.23 -6.38
N HIS A 205 35.71 1.44 -6.89
CA HIS A 205 36.75 2.28 -7.47
C HIS A 205 37.81 2.70 -6.44
N GLN A 206 37.40 2.99 -5.20
CA GLN A 206 38.30 3.25 -4.06
C GLN A 206 39.03 1.98 -3.56
N GLY A 207 38.75 0.80 -4.14
CA GLY A 207 39.44 -0.44 -3.83
C GLY A 207 38.95 -1.16 -2.57
N LEU A 208 37.83 -0.74 -1.98
CA LEU A 208 37.30 -1.37 -0.77
C LEU A 208 36.90 -2.83 -1.04
N LYS A 209 37.20 -3.70 -0.07
CA LYS A 209 36.84 -5.11 -0.11
C LYS A 209 35.62 -5.34 0.78
N PHE A 210 34.47 -5.51 0.15
CA PHE A 210 33.19 -5.77 0.81
C PHE A 210 32.35 -6.71 -0.05
N ASP A 211 31.36 -7.35 0.55
CA ASP A 211 30.26 -7.97 -0.19
C ASP A 211 29.01 -7.09 -0.04
N SER A 212 28.15 -7.09 -1.06
CA SER A 212 26.96 -6.23 -1.09
C SER A 212 25.70 -7.04 -1.34
N MET A 213 24.66 -6.72 -0.59
CA MET A 213 23.31 -7.24 -0.80
C MET A 213 22.35 -6.08 -0.93
N VAL A 214 21.54 -6.09 -1.98
CA VAL A 214 20.47 -5.12 -2.19
C VAL A 214 19.14 -5.78 -1.90
N VAL A 215 18.34 -5.19 -1.00
CA VAL A 215 16.99 -5.65 -0.72
C VAL A 215 16.02 -4.64 -1.32
N CYS A 216 15.19 -5.07 -2.25
CA CYS A 216 14.21 -4.20 -2.90
C CYS A 216 12.85 -4.28 -2.21
N SER A 217 12.12 -3.17 -2.21
CA SER A 217 10.68 -3.18 -1.88
C SER A 217 9.91 -4.01 -2.92
N ASP A 218 10.09 -3.67 -4.19
CA ASP A 218 9.69 -4.46 -5.36
C ASP A 218 10.67 -4.17 -6.51
N PHE A 219 11.42 -5.18 -6.92
CA PHE A 219 12.37 -5.08 -8.02
C PHE A 219 11.71 -4.88 -9.40
N ASN A 220 10.50 -5.39 -9.59
CA ASN A 220 9.79 -5.31 -10.87
C ASN A 220 9.30 -3.89 -11.20
N GLU A 221 9.18 -3.02 -10.17
CA GLU A 221 8.82 -1.62 -10.36
C GLU A 221 9.99 -0.74 -10.85
N LEU A 222 11.22 -1.26 -10.83
CA LEU A 222 12.39 -0.51 -11.26
C LEU A 222 12.44 -0.38 -12.79
N PRO A 223 12.80 0.80 -13.33
CA PRO A 223 13.06 0.94 -14.76
C PRO A 223 14.13 -0.06 -15.22
N LYS A 224 13.93 -0.73 -16.37
CA LYS A 224 14.82 -1.79 -16.89
C LYS A 224 16.31 -1.42 -16.88
N GLN A 225 16.63 -0.17 -17.22
CA GLN A 225 18.02 0.31 -17.23
C GLN A 225 18.61 0.43 -15.82
N ASP A 226 17.83 0.92 -14.85
CA ASP A 226 18.28 1.09 -13.47
C ASP A 226 18.42 -0.30 -12.79
N ALA A 227 17.48 -1.22 -13.03
CA ALA A 227 17.57 -2.60 -12.58
C ALA A 227 18.81 -3.33 -13.13
N SER A 228 19.09 -3.18 -14.43
CA SER A 228 20.26 -3.76 -15.10
C SER A 228 21.59 -3.26 -14.51
N ARG A 229 21.70 -1.95 -14.27
CA ARG A 229 22.88 -1.34 -13.63
C ARG A 229 23.07 -1.84 -12.20
N LEU A 230 21.98 -1.94 -11.44
CA LEU A 230 21.99 -2.40 -10.05
C LEU A 230 22.45 -3.87 -9.96
N MET A 231 21.93 -4.75 -10.84
CA MET A 231 22.38 -6.15 -10.95
C MET A 231 23.86 -6.28 -11.29
N THR A 232 24.39 -5.37 -12.11
CA THR A 232 25.81 -5.35 -12.46
C THR A 232 26.68 -4.87 -11.29
N ALA A 233 26.16 -3.94 -10.48
CA ALA A 233 26.92 -3.31 -9.40
C ALA A 233 26.89 -4.10 -8.08
N ALA A 234 25.81 -4.80 -7.75
CA ALA A 234 25.66 -5.55 -6.50
C ALA A 234 26.26 -6.96 -6.60
N ASN A 235 26.63 -7.57 -5.46
CA ASN A 235 26.96 -9.00 -5.42
C ASN A 235 25.70 -9.87 -5.35
N ASP A 236 24.64 -9.35 -4.72
CA ASP A 236 23.40 -10.09 -4.49
C ASP A 236 22.19 -9.15 -4.43
N ILE A 237 21.04 -9.65 -4.87
CA ILE A 237 19.77 -8.93 -4.87
C ILE A 237 18.67 -9.84 -4.31
N VAL A 238 17.89 -9.29 -3.39
CA VAL A 238 16.60 -9.83 -2.95
C VAL A 238 15.49 -8.98 -3.60
N PRO A 239 14.68 -9.55 -4.50
CA PRO A 239 13.71 -8.78 -5.28
C PRO A 239 12.59 -8.13 -4.46
N ASN A 240 12.29 -8.67 -3.28
CA ASN A 240 11.20 -8.18 -2.42
C ASN A 240 11.53 -8.41 -0.94
N VAL A 241 11.30 -7.41 -0.10
CA VAL A 241 11.54 -7.48 1.37
C VAL A 241 10.69 -8.54 2.06
N ALA A 242 9.53 -8.90 1.49
CA ALA A 242 8.66 -9.94 2.01
C ALA A 242 9.28 -11.35 1.93
N ASP A 243 10.33 -11.54 1.12
CA ASP A 243 11.05 -12.80 1.02
C ASP A 243 12.08 -12.94 2.16
N ILE A 244 11.55 -12.96 3.39
CA ILE A 244 12.31 -12.93 4.65
C ILE A 244 13.30 -14.10 4.73
N GLN A 245 12.90 -15.27 4.24
CA GLN A 245 13.75 -16.46 4.29
C GLN A 245 14.98 -16.29 3.39
N THR A 246 14.80 -15.80 2.16
CA THR A 246 15.92 -15.50 1.25
C THR A 246 16.86 -14.45 1.83
N ILE A 247 16.35 -13.41 2.50
CA ILE A 247 17.18 -12.41 3.19
C ILE A 247 18.02 -13.08 4.28
N ARG A 248 17.40 -13.93 5.11
CA ARG A 248 18.07 -14.64 6.21
C ARG A 248 19.18 -15.55 5.70
N ASP A 249 18.87 -16.42 4.74
CA ASP A 249 19.81 -17.40 4.21
C ASP A 249 21.04 -16.70 3.63
N LYS A 250 20.83 -15.64 2.82
CA LYS A 250 21.91 -14.84 2.22
C LYS A 250 22.77 -14.09 3.23
N ILE A 251 22.22 -13.69 4.37
CA ILE A 251 22.98 -13.06 5.46
C ILE A 251 23.80 -14.12 6.17
N LEU A 252 23.18 -15.23 6.56
CA LEU A 252 23.83 -16.29 7.32
C LEU A 252 25.00 -16.90 6.53
N ASP A 253 24.85 -17.12 5.23
CA ASP A 253 25.91 -17.63 4.34
C ASP A 253 27.18 -16.76 4.31
N ARG A 254 27.07 -15.47 4.64
CA ARG A 254 28.19 -14.51 4.63
C ARG A 254 28.76 -14.22 6.01
N VAL A 255 27.98 -14.53 7.04
CA VAL A 255 28.32 -14.27 8.44
C VAL A 255 28.95 -15.52 9.08
N SER A 256 28.62 -16.72 8.58
CA SER A 256 29.20 -18.01 8.97
C SER A 256 30.68 -18.17 8.60
#